data_AF-A0A1G7ZXA3-F1
#
_entry.id   AF-A0A1G7ZXA3-F1
#
_cell.length_a   1.000
_cell.length_b   1.000
_cell.length_c   1.000
_cell.angle_alpha   90.00
_cell.angle_beta   90.00
_cell.angle_gamma   90.00
#
_symmetry.space_group_name_H-M   'P 1'
#
loop_
_entity.id
_entity.type
_entity.pdbx_description
1 polymer ?
#
loop_
_entity_poly.entity_id
_entity_poly.type
_entity_poly.pdbx_seq_one_letter_code
_entity_poly.pdbx_strand_id
1 'polypeptide(L)'
;MKLATKTATRTVLMALLLAGSASAMAAPHLTPQECNDYPFKPLKAEVTHRQLMRELGELEAVGYNPAADDAVYPADLEAAQKKLQAEYRSDCATAAPMTNAQGAGNAAAPAATGAANPAS
;
A
#
# COMPACT_ATOMS: atom_id res chain seq x y z
N MET A 1 -24.79 -0.88 53.06
CA MET A 1 -24.51 -0.02 51.88
C MET A 1 -23.08 -0.27 51.39
N LYS A 2 -22.87 -1.22 50.48
CA LYS A 2 -21.55 -1.54 49.88
C LYS A 2 -21.72 -1.79 48.39
N LEU A 3 -22.24 -0.79 47.67
CA LEU A 3 -22.48 -0.91 46.22
C LEU A 3 -22.00 0.31 45.41
N ALA A 4 -21.23 1.22 46.03
CA ALA A 4 -20.82 2.48 45.38
C ALA A 4 -19.37 2.45 44.84
N THR A 5 -18.54 1.50 45.27
CA THR A 5 -17.10 1.50 44.94
C THR A 5 -16.73 0.68 43.70
N LYS A 6 -17.57 -0.27 43.27
CA LYS A 6 -17.26 -1.19 42.15
C LYS A 6 -17.60 -0.61 40.77
N THR A 7 -18.43 0.43 40.73
CA THR A 7 -18.90 1.12 39.51
C THR A 7 -17.91 2.17 39.00
N ALA A 8 -17.21 2.86 39.91
CA ALA A 8 -16.24 3.91 39.55
C ALA A 8 -15.01 3.37 38.80
N THR A 9 -14.55 2.16 39.11
CA THR A 9 -13.40 1.54 38.41
C THR A 9 -13.75 1.15 36.97
N ARG A 10 -15.01 0.77 36.72
CA ARG A 10 -15.47 0.38 35.38
C ARG A 10 -15.63 1.56 34.43
N THR A 11 -16.02 2.73 34.95
CA THR A 11 -16.17 3.94 34.14
C THR A 11 -14.82 4.54 33.74
N VAL A 12 -13.80 4.46 34.61
CA VAL A 12 -12.44 4.90 34.27
C VAL A 12 -11.83 4.03 33.15
N LEU A 13 -12.06 2.71 33.18
CA LEU A 13 -11.59 1.79 32.13
C LEU A 13 -12.26 2.03 30.77
N MET A 14 -13.53 2.46 30.74
CA MET A 14 -14.22 2.78 29.48
C MET A 14 -13.79 4.13 28.89
N ALA A 15 -13.51 5.13 29.73
CA ALA A 15 -13.02 6.43 29.26
C ALA A 15 -11.62 6.34 28.62
N LEU A 16 -10.78 5.40 29.08
CA LEU A 16 -9.45 5.17 28.52
C LEU A 16 -9.49 4.45 27.16
N LEU A 17 -10.55 3.69 26.86
CA LEU A 17 -10.72 2.93 25.61
C LEU A 17 -11.19 3.79 24.42
N LEU A 18 -11.79 4.96 24.67
CA LEU A 18 -12.29 5.86 23.60
C LEU A 18 -11.25 6.84 23.05
N ALA A 19 -10.04 6.91 23.63
CA ALA A 19 -8.97 7.80 23.15
C ALA A 19 -8.07 7.17 22.07
N GLY A 20 -8.31 5.90 21.71
CA GLY A 20 -7.50 5.12 20.76
C GLY A 20 -7.98 5.18 19.31
N SER A 21 -8.80 6.14 18.92
CA SER A 21 -9.19 6.33 17.52
C SER A 21 -8.05 6.97 16.75
N ALA A 22 -7.09 6.15 16.30
CA ALA A 22 -6.13 6.57 15.28
C ALA A 22 -6.94 6.90 14.02
N SER A 23 -7.11 8.20 13.75
CA SER A 23 -7.63 8.66 12.47
C SER A 23 -6.69 8.10 11.40
N ALA A 24 -7.19 7.22 10.54
CA ALA A 24 -6.56 6.95 9.27
C ALA A 24 -6.53 8.29 8.53
N MET A 25 -5.41 9.00 8.63
CA MET A 25 -5.20 10.20 7.83
C MET A 25 -5.31 9.72 6.39
N ALA A 26 -6.33 10.20 5.67
CA ALA A 26 -6.35 10.13 4.22
C ALA A 26 -5.17 10.97 3.73
N ALA A 27 -3.98 10.37 3.75
CA ALA A 27 -2.85 10.93 3.06
C ALA A 27 -3.30 11.06 1.60
N PRO A 28 -3.10 12.22 0.97
CA PRO A 28 -3.58 12.46 -0.40
C PRO A 28 -2.94 11.53 -1.43
N HIS A 29 -2.01 10.67 -1.02
CA HIS A 29 -1.14 9.85 -1.85
C HIS A 29 -0.78 8.54 -1.12
N LEU A 30 -0.57 7.49 -1.91
CA LEU A 30 -0.05 6.21 -1.43
C LEU A 30 1.32 6.36 -0.76
N THR A 31 1.61 5.48 0.20
CA THR A 31 2.94 5.41 0.80
C THR A 31 3.97 4.85 -0.20
N PRO A 32 5.27 5.16 -0.04
CA PRO A 32 6.31 4.56 -0.87
C PRO A 32 6.31 3.03 -0.84
N GLN A 33 5.88 2.41 0.27
CA GLN A 33 5.75 0.96 0.37
C GLN A 33 4.63 0.44 -0.55
N GLU A 34 3.43 1.03 -0.47
CA GLU A 34 2.29 0.63 -1.31
C GLU A 34 2.59 0.80 -2.80
N CYS A 35 3.30 1.87 -3.18
CA CYS A 35 3.77 2.09 -4.55
C CYS A 35 4.76 1.03 -5.05
N ASN A 36 5.37 0.25 -4.16
CA ASN A 36 6.32 -0.81 -4.50
C ASN A 36 5.78 -2.22 -4.19
N ASP A 37 4.53 -2.34 -3.76
CA ASP A 37 3.89 -3.63 -3.54
C ASP A 37 3.33 -4.22 -4.85
N TYR A 38 2.99 -5.50 -4.81
CA TYR A 38 2.29 -6.21 -5.88
C TYR A 38 0.87 -5.62 -6.06
N PRO A 39 0.41 -5.32 -7.31
CA PRO A 39 0.89 -5.84 -8.60
C PRO A 39 2.08 -5.13 -9.26
N PHE A 40 2.43 -3.92 -8.83
CA PHE A 40 3.38 -3.05 -9.55
C PHE A 40 4.81 -3.58 -9.56
N LYS A 41 5.16 -4.32 -8.51
CA LYS A 41 6.36 -5.14 -8.46
C LYS A 41 5.96 -6.61 -8.43
N PRO A 42 6.40 -7.41 -9.42
CA PRO A 42 6.16 -8.84 -9.42
C PRO A 42 6.68 -9.47 -8.13
N LEU A 43 5.88 -10.36 -7.54
CA LEU A 43 6.30 -11.13 -6.39
C LEU A 43 7.42 -12.11 -6.78
N LYS A 44 8.30 -12.41 -5.83
CA LYS A 44 9.32 -13.48 -5.96
C LYS A 44 8.78 -14.85 -5.57
N ALA A 45 7.52 -14.93 -5.19
CA ALA A 45 6.81 -16.11 -4.72
C ALA A 45 5.39 -16.11 -5.30
N GLU A 46 4.69 -17.24 -5.15
CA GLU A 46 3.31 -17.38 -5.59
C GLU A 46 2.38 -16.33 -4.95
N VAL A 47 1.37 -15.90 -5.72
CA VAL A 47 0.36 -14.96 -5.25
C VAL A 47 -0.49 -15.64 -4.18
N THR A 48 -0.60 -15.01 -3.01
CA THR A 48 -1.50 -15.47 -1.96
C THR A 48 -2.95 -15.06 -2.26
N HIS A 49 -3.93 -15.83 -1.79
CA HIS A 49 -5.34 -15.49 -1.95
C HIS A 49 -5.67 -14.08 -1.44
N ARG A 50 -5.05 -13.65 -0.34
CA ARG A 50 -5.22 -12.30 0.20
C ARG A 50 -4.74 -11.22 -0.78
N GLN A 51 -3.59 -11.43 -1.42
CA GLN A 51 -3.05 -10.49 -2.42
C GLN A 51 -3.98 -10.42 -3.64
N LEU A 52 -4.42 -11.58 -4.14
CA LEU A 52 -5.37 -11.65 -5.26
C LEU A 52 -6.66 -10.89 -4.96
N MET A 53 -7.28 -11.11 -3.79
CA MET A 53 -8.53 -10.43 -3.43
C MET A 53 -8.34 -8.92 -3.23
N ARG A 54 -7.15 -8.48 -2.80
CA ARG A 54 -6.82 -7.06 -2.74
C ARG A 54 -6.80 -6.45 -4.15
N GLU A 55 -6.10 -7.08 -5.09
CA GLU A 55 -6.02 -6.60 -6.48
C GLU A 55 -7.39 -6.56 -7.15
N LEU A 56 -8.19 -7.61 -6.91
CA LEU A 56 -9.55 -7.65 -7.43
C LEU A 56 -10.39 -6.49 -6.89
N GLY A 57 -10.30 -6.21 -5.58
CA GLY A 57 -10.99 -5.06 -4.97
C GLY A 57 -10.54 -3.72 -5.54
N GLU A 58 -9.25 -3.55 -5.85
CA GLU A 58 -8.72 -2.34 -6.49
C GLU A 58 -9.25 -2.16 -7.92
N LEU A 59 -9.33 -3.25 -8.70
CA LEU A 59 -9.94 -3.23 -10.03
C LEU A 59 -11.44 -2.94 -9.97
N GLU A 60 -12.16 -3.56 -9.04
CA GLU A 60 -13.59 -3.32 -8.82
C GLU A 60 -13.86 -1.86 -8.44
N ALA A 61 -13.00 -1.26 -7.62
CA ALA A 61 -13.12 0.14 -7.23
C ALA A 61 -13.05 1.13 -8.41
N VAL A 62 -12.34 0.76 -9.48
CA VAL A 62 -12.25 1.57 -10.72
C VAL A 62 -13.22 1.11 -11.83
N GLY A 63 -14.09 0.15 -11.51
CA GLY A 63 -15.24 -0.24 -12.32
C GLY A 63 -15.14 -1.58 -13.05
N TYR A 64 -14.22 -2.47 -12.68
CA TYR A 64 -14.25 -3.86 -13.11
C TYR A 64 -15.43 -4.60 -12.44
N ASN A 65 -16.12 -5.49 -13.16
CA ASN A 65 -17.15 -6.34 -12.57
C ASN A 65 -16.88 -7.81 -12.91
N PRO A 66 -16.26 -8.59 -12.00
CA PRO A 66 -15.93 -9.99 -12.29
C PRO A 66 -17.16 -10.91 -12.42
N ALA A 67 -18.35 -10.45 -12.03
CA ALA A 67 -19.59 -11.20 -12.15
C ALA A 67 -20.38 -10.85 -13.43
N ALA A 68 -19.88 -9.92 -14.26
CA ALA A 68 -20.51 -9.57 -15.52
C ALA A 68 -20.40 -10.75 -16.52
N ASP A 69 -21.47 -10.97 -17.27
CA ASP A 69 -21.45 -11.86 -18.43
C ASP A 69 -20.96 -11.06 -19.64
N ASP A 70 -19.63 -10.93 -19.74
CA ASP A 70 -18.99 -10.10 -20.75
C ASP A 70 -18.84 -10.82 -22.09
N ALA A 71 -19.63 -10.39 -23.07
CA ALA A 71 -19.55 -10.85 -24.44
C ALA A 71 -18.19 -10.55 -25.12
N VAL A 72 -17.40 -9.61 -24.56
CA VAL A 72 -16.11 -9.16 -25.11
C VAL A 72 -15.04 -9.13 -24.01
N TYR A 73 -14.87 -10.25 -23.30
CA TYR A 73 -13.73 -10.43 -22.42
C TYR A 73 -12.40 -10.36 -23.22
N PRO A 74 -11.38 -9.60 -22.78
CA PRO A 74 -11.20 -8.95 -21.46
C PRO A 74 -11.35 -7.41 -21.45
N ALA A 75 -12.21 -6.83 -22.30
CA ALA A 75 -12.18 -5.37 -22.55
C ALA A 75 -12.43 -4.50 -21.30
N ASP A 76 -13.31 -4.91 -20.40
CA ASP A 76 -13.65 -4.22 -19.17
C ASP A 76 -12.49 -4.29 -18.13
N LEU A 77 -11.84 -5.44 -18.03
CA LEU A 77 -10.64 -5.66 -17.23
C LEU A 77 -9.49 -4.76 -17.69
N GLU A 78 -9.23 -4.69 -19.00
CA GLU A 78 -8.18 -3.83 -19.56
C GLU A 78 -8.48 -2.33 -19.31
N ALA A 79 -9.75 -1.94 -19.44
CA ALA A 79 -10.18 -0.57 -19.15
C ALA A 79 -9.98 -0.22 -17.67
N ALA A 80 -10.33 -1.13 -16.75
CA ALA A 80 -10.10 -0.97 -15.32
C ALA A 80 -8.61 -0.88 -14.98
N GLN A 81 -7.78 -1.80 -15.49
CA GLN A 81 -6.33 -1.77 -15.28
C GLN A 81 -5.70 -0.45 -15.71
N LYS A 82 -6.11 0.10 -16.86
CA LYS A 82 -5.61 1.38 -17.36
C LYS A 82 -5.98 2.56 -16.45
N LYS A 83 -7.20 2.58 -15.91
CA LYS A 83 -7.64 3.61 -14.94
C LYS A 83 -6.84 3.50 -13.65
N LEU A 84 -6.75 2.30 -13.08
CA LEU A 84 -6.01 2.04 -11.86
C LEU A 84 -4.54 2.47 -12.00
N GLN A 85 -3.89 2.12 -13.11
CA GLN A 85 -2.51 2.53 -13.37
C GLN A 85 -2.35 4.05 -13.54
N ALA A 86 -3.38 4.77 -13.98
CA ALA A 86 -3.35 6.23 -14.02
C ALA A 86 -3.44 6.83 -12.61
N GLU A 87 -4.33 6.32 -11.77
CA GLU A 87 -4.48 6.73 -10.36
C GLU A 87 -3.18 6.49 -9.58
N TYR A 88 -2.63 5.26 -9.65
CA TYR A 88 -1.37 4.92 -8.98
C TYR A 88 -0.20 5.79 -9.42
N ARG A 89 -0.09 6.13 -10.72
CA ARG A 89 0.97 7.04 -11.18
C ARG A 89 0.83 8.44 -10.59
N SER A 90 -0.41 8.92 -10.43
CA SER A 90 -0.68 10.20 -9.78
C SER A 90 -0.27 10.16 -8.31
N ASP A 91 -0.64 9.11 -7.60
CA ASP A 91 -0.40 8.98 -6.17
C ASP A 91 1.07 8.71 -5.83
N CYS A 92 1.74 7.91 -6.65
CA CYS A 92 3.15 7.57 -6.44
C CYS A 92 4.14 8.62 -6.93
N ALA A 93 3.73 9.58 -7.77
CA ALA A 93 4.61 10.66 -8.24
C ALA A 93 5.05 11.59 -7.10
N THR A 94 4.22 11.76 -6.07
CA THR A 94 4.51 12.62 -4.91
C THR A 94 5.26 11.86 -3.79
N ALA A 95 5.31 10.53 -3.86
CA ALA A 95 5.95 9.65 -2.86
C ALA A 95 7.49 9.59 -2.98
N ALA A 96 8.13 10.68 -3.42
CA ALA A 96 9.60 10.80 -3.43
C ALA A 96 10.16 10.61 -2.01
N PRO A 97 11.34 10.00 -1.85
CA PRO A 97 11.79 9.54 -0.55
C PRO A 97 12.08 10.72 0.38
N MET A 98 11.36 10.78 1.52
CA MET A 98 12.01 11.21 2.76
C MET A 98 13.06 10.15 3.09
N THR A 99 14.26 10.34 2.55
CA THR A 99 15.47 9.72 3.07
C THR A 99 15.53 10.07 4.55
N ASN A 100 15.36 9.06 5.42
CA ASN A 100 15.68 9.20 6.82
C ASN A 100 17.12 9.70 6.93
N ALA A 101 17.27 10.91 7.43
CA ALA A 101 18.54 11.50 7.83
C ALA A 101 19.08 10.78 9.07
N GLN A 102 19.45 9.51 8.94
CA GLN A 102 20.27 8.76 9.89
C GLN A 102 21.29 7.95 9.09
N GLY A 103 22.37 8.63 8.72
CA GLY A 103 23.49 8.05 8.01
C GLY A 103 24.68 9.01 7.93
N ALA A 104 24.89 9.82 8.98
CA ALA A 104 26.19 10.46 9.17
C ALA A 104 27.15 9.38 9.70
N GLY A 105 28.06 8.92 8.85
CA GLY A 105 29.18 8.08 9.27
C GLY A 105 29.47 6.92 8.32
N ASN A 106 30.18 7.19 7.23
CA ASN A 106 31.59 6.83 7.09
C ASN A 106 31.97 6.78 5.61
N ALA A 107 32.90 7.66 5.25
CA ALA A 107 33.63 7.63 4.00
C ALA A 107 34.45 6.34 3.89
N ALA A 108 34.40 5.70 2.71
CA ALA A 108 35.54 5.03 2.08
C ALA A 108 35.16 4.59 0.66
N ALA A 109 35.62 5.34 -0.35
CA ALA A 109 35.94 4.78 -1.66
C ALA A 109 37.25 3.96 -1.54
N PRO A 110 37.56 2.98 -2.42
CA PRO A 110 37.97 3.32 -3.79
C PRO A 110 37.61 2.32 -4.92
N ALA A 111 37.60 2.89 -6.13
CA ALA A 111 37.90 2.41 -7.50
C ALA A 111 38.00 0.91 -7.89
N ALA A 112 37.37 0.57 -9.04
CA ALA A 112 37.89 -0.27 -10.14
C ALA A 112 36.95 -0.17 -11.38
N THR A 113 37.28 0.61 -12.41
CA THR A 113 37.78 0.21 -13.75
C THR A 113 36.94 -0.79 -14.56
N GLY A 114 36.23 -0.23 -15.55
CA GLY A 114 35.99 -0.67 -16.94
C GLY A 114 35.98 -2.16 -17.34
N ALA A 115 34.89 -2.55 -18.02
CA ALA A 115 34.91 -3.50 -19.12
C ALA A 115 33.67 -3.32 -20.02
N ALA A 116 33.91 -3.32 -21.33
CA ALA A 116 32.93 -3.22 -22.40
C ALA A 116 31.95 -4.40 -22.43
N ASN A 117 30.77 -4.19 -23.00
CA ASN A 117 29.84 -5.27 -23.33
C ASN A 117 29.60 -5.27 -24.85
N PRO A 118 29.97 -6.32 -25.61
CA PRO A 118 29.56 -6.46 -26.99
C PRO A 118 28.16 -7.08 -27.09
N ALA A 119 27.43 -6.63 -28.09
CA ALA A 119 26.12 -7.10 -28.49
C ALA A 119 26.14 -8.56 -28.98
N SER A 120 25.02 -9.26 -28.74
CA SER A 120 24.36 -10.20 -29.67
C SER A 120 22.93 -10.42 -29.20
#